data_AF-A0A2J7PIM2-F1
#
_entry.id   AF-A0A2J7PIM2-F1
#
_cell.length_a   1.000
_cell.length_b   1.000
_cell.length_c   1.000
_cell.angle_alpha   90.00
_cell.angle_beta   90.00
_cell.angle_gamma   90.00
#
_symmetry.space_group_name_H-M   'P 1'
#
loop_
_entity.id
_entity.type
_entity.pdbx_description
1 polymer ?
#
loop_
_entity_poly.entity_id
_entity_poly.type
_entity_poly.pdbx_seq_one_letter_code
_entity_poly.pdbx_strand_id
1 'polypeptide(L)'
;MFSSRQGLNEGIASWSSRIDTMQSQLREAAYRICSEEETIGAMGLINHLAKACFVQGLSNERVQTIVRAKGEAALLSECIDAAMEEESAILSAKERGFAAPRSHAGSRDKGPGRGSGVSFDNNTRHAHVVKEGVAREHAVMGSMSDNIKCHACGAIGHISRFCKKKNRPAWRESGNTGNGERGQGSSPTVNPTPRY
;
A
#
# COMPACT_ATOMS: atom_id res chain seq x y z
N MET A 1 -10.74 -3.79 30.45
CA MET A 1 -9.47 -4.35 29.95
C MET A 1 -9.63 -5.76 29.40
N PHE A 2 -10.17 -6.72 30.17
CA PHE A 2 -10.16 -8.16 29.81
C PHE A 2 -10.99 -8.57 28.59
N SER A 3 -12.04 -7.82 28.24
CA SER A 3 -12.85 -8.03 27.04
C SER A 3 -12.38 -7.19 25.84
N SER A 4 -11.43 -6.28 26.03
CA SER A 4 -10.95 -5.39 24.99
C SER A 4 -10.09 -6.17 23.99
N ARG A 5 -10.36 -6.00 22.69
CA ARG A 5 -9.55 -6.54 21.60
C ARG A 5 -9.27 -5.46 20.56
N GLN A 6 -8.23 -5.68 19.75
CA GLN A 6 -7.93 -4.91 18.57
C GLN A 6 -9.12 -4.96 17.60
N GLY A 7 -9.55 -3.81 17.10
CA GLY A 7 -10.59 -3.73 16.08
C GLY A 7 -10.12 -4.29 14.74
N LEU A 8 -11.05 -4.79 13.91
CA LEU A 8 -10.72 -5.43 12.62
C LEU A 8 -9.91 -4.53 11.65
N ASN A 9 -10.13 -3.21 11.71
CA ASN A 9 -9.42 -2.22 10.89
C ASN A 9 -8.52 -1.30 11.73
N GLU A 10 -8.31 -1.64 13.00
CA GLU A 10 -7.47 -0.86 13.89
C GLU A 10 -6.02 -1.33 13.77
N GLY A 11 -5.09 -0.41 13.51
CA GLY A 11 -3.66 -0.72 13.50
C GLY A 11 -3.10 -0.99 14.91
N ILE A 12 -1.97 -1.69 14.99
CA ILE A 12 -1.37 -2.08 16.27
C ILE A 12 -1.02 -0.88 17.13
N ALA A 13 -0.56 0.23 16.54
CA ALA A 13 -0.24 1.45 17.28
C ALA A 13 -1.46 2.07 18.00
N SER A 14 -2.65 2.00 17.39
CA SER A 14 -3.89 2.45 18.05
C SER A 14 -4.26 1.49 19.19
N TRP A 15 -4.11 0.19 18.95
CA TRP A 15 -4.40 -0.81 19.96
C TRP A 15 -3.47 -0.71 21.17
N SER A 16 -2.16 -0.54 20.96
CA SER A 16 -1.18 -0.33 22.03
C SER A 16 -1.50 0.92 22.85
N SER A 17 -1.85 2.03 22.19
CA SER A 17 -2.27 3.26 22.88
C SER A 17 -3.49 3.05 23.80
N ARG A 18 -4.47 2.24 23.36
CA ARG A 18 -5.62 1.87 24.22
C ARG A 18 -5.20 1.01 25.41
N ILE A 19 -4.25 0.09 25.21
CA ILE A 19 -3.68 -0.72 26.30
C ILE A 19 -2.95 0.17 27.31
N ASP A 20 -2.10 1.09 26.86
CA ASP A 20 -1.36 2.01 27.73
C ASP A 20 -2.31 2.91 28.54
N THR A 21 -3.41 3.35 27.93
CA THR A 21 -4.46 4.12 28.61
C THR A 21 -5.12 3.30 29.71
N MET A 22 -5.55 2.07 29.41
CA MET A 22 -6.17 1.18 30.40
C MET A 22 -5.18 0.79 31.51
N GLN A 23 -3.92 0.53 31.16
CA GLN A 23 -2.87 0.21 32.11
C GLN A 23 -2.62 1.39 33.05
N SER A 24 -2.50 2.61 32.52
CA SER A 24 -2.29 3.82 33.31
C SER A 24 -3.43 4.09 34.28
N GLN A 25 -4.69 3.93 33.84
CA GLN A 25 -5.86 4.04 34.71
C GLN A 25 -5.85 2.99 35.84
N LEU A 26 -5.44 1.76 35.55
CA LEU A 26 -5.30 0.71 36.56
C LEU A 26 -4.18 1.01 37.56
N ARG A 27 -3.05 1.53 37.09
CA ARG A 27 -1.96 1.96 38.00
C ARG A 27 -2.43 3.07 38.91
N GLU A 28 -3.11 4.08 38.37
CA GLU A 28 -3.66 5.18 39.15
C GLU A 28 -4.65 4.69 40.21
N ALA A 29 -5.53 3.75 39.84
CA ALA A 29 -6.44 3.12 40.80
C ALA A 29 -5.68 2.35 41.89
N ALA A 30 -4.63 1.61 41.54
CA ALA A 30 -3.80 0.88 42.50
C ALA A 30 -3.11 1.85 43.48
N TYR A 31 -2.57 2.97 43.02
CA TYR A 31 -1.97 3.97 43.91
C TYR A 31 -2.95 4.58 44.91
N ARG A 32 -4.25 4.61 44.61
CA ARG A 32 -5.28 5.16 45.51
C ARG A 32 -5.73 4.16 46.57
N ILE A 33 -5.53 2.86 46.34
CA ILE A 33 -6.13 1.79 47.16
C ILE A 33 -5.06 1.00 47.92
N CYS A 34 -3.91 0.76 47.31
CA CYS A 34 -2.83 -0.03 47.90
C CYS A 34 -1.99 0.82 48.86
N SER A 35 -1.47 0.17 49.90
CA SER A 35 -0.35 0.74 50.67
C SER A 35 0.92 0.81 49.82
N GLU A 36 1.92 1.57 50.28
CA GLU A 36 3.19 1.74 49.56
C GLU A 36 3.94 0.40 49.37
N GLU A 37 3.87 -0.49 50.36
CA GLU A 37 4.47 -1.83 50.31
C GLU A 37 3.79 -2.73 49.27
N GLU A 38 2.46 -2.65 49.17
CA GLU A 38 1.66 -3.44 48.21
C GLU A 38 1.76 -2.91 46.78
N THR A 39 2.07 -1.62 46.63
CA THR A 39 2.10 -0.93 45.34
C THR A 39 3.11 -1.56 44.39
N ILE A 40 4.28 -1.99 44.88
CA ILE A 40 5.31 -2.64 44.06
C ILE A 40 4.77 -3.93 43.42
N GLY A 41 4.11 -4.78 44.23
CA GLY A 41 3.48 -6.01 43.75
C GLY A 41 2.33 -5.75 42.79
N ALA A 42 1.48 -4.77 43.11
CA ALA A 42 0.36 -4.37 42.26
C ALA A 42 0.83 -3.87 40.88
N MET A 43 1.89 -3.05 40.83
CA MET A 43 2.47 -2.58 39.56
C MET A 43 3.05 -3.74 38.73
N GLY A 44 3.70 -4.71 39.38
CA GLY A 44 4.19 -5.92 38.73
C GLY A 44 3.06 -6.72 38.08
N LEU A 45 1.96 -6.95 38.81
CA LEU A 45 0.78 -7.65 38.31
C LEU A 45 0.13 -6.90 37.14
N ILE A 46 -0.05 -5.58 37.26
CA ILE A 46 -0.64 -4.74 36.20
C ILE A 46 0.19 -4.82 34.92
N ASN A 47 1.52 -4.88 35.00
CA ASN A 47 2.39 -5.07 33.82
C ASN A 47 2.13 -6.39 33.11
N HIS A 48 2.03 -7.48 33.87
CA HIS A 48 1.78 -8.81 33.31
C HIS A 48 0.39 -8.89 32.70
N LEU A 49 -0.61 -8.29 33.35
CA LEU A 49 -1.98 -8.21 32.84
C LEU A 49 -2.04 -7.38 31.56
N ALA A 50 -1.37 -6.23 31.49
CA ALA A 50 -1.33 -5.41 30.29
C ALA A 50 -0.71 -6.17 29.11
N LYS A 51 0.40 -6.89 29.35
CA LYS A 51 1.00 -7.78 28.34
C LYS A 51 0.04 -8.87 27.88
N ALA A 52 -0.56 -9.60 28.82
CA ALA A 52 -1.50 -10.66 28.48
C ALA A 52 -2.69 -10.12 27.66
N CYS A 53 -3.25 -8.97 28.06
CA CYS A 53 -4.34 -8.32 27.36
C CYS A 53 -3.94 -7.87 25.95
N PHE A 54 -2.76 -7.27 25.80
CA PHE A 54 -2.24 -6.87 24.49
C PHE A 54 -2.16 -8.08 23.55
N VAL A 55 -1.45 -9.13 23.96
CA VAL A 55 -1.20 -10.33 23.15
C VAL A 55 -2.49 -11.07 22.81
N GLN A 56 -3.37 -11.27 23.79
CA GLN A 56 -4.66 -11.94 23.57
C GLN A 56 -5.65 -11.08 22.76
N GLY A 57 -5.49 -9.76 22.79
CA GLY A 57 -6.34 -8.83 22.07
C GLY A 57 -5.96 -8.64 20.61
N LEU A 58 -4.78 -9.09 20.16
CA LEU A 58 -4.36 -8.98 18.76
C LEU A 58 -5.33 -9.72 17.82
N SER A 59 -5.73 -9.02 16.76
CA SER A 59 -6.69 -9.53 15.77
C SER A 59 -6.06 -10.48 14.75
N ASN A 60 -4.77 -10.29 14.45
CA ASN A 60 -4.04 -11.07 13.47
C ASN A 60 -3.30 -12.24 14.15
N GLU A 61 -3.68 -13.47 13.81
CA GLU A 61 -3.11 -14.69 14.40
C GLU A 61 -1.59 -14.83 14.17
N ARG A 62 -1.10 -14.37 13.02
CA ARG A 62 0.34 -14.41 12.70
C ARG A 62 1.11 -13.46 13.61
N VAL A 63 0.65 -12.22 13.75
CA VAL A 63 1.24 -11.24 14.67
C VAL A 63 1.19 -11.79 16.10
N GLN A 64 0.05 -12.32 16.53
CA GLN A 64 -0.11 -12.90 17.85
C GLN A 64 0.88 -14.04 18.12
N THR A 65 1.11 -14.91 17.14
CA THR A 65 2.06 -16.03 17.25
C THR A 65 3.49 -15.54 17.44
N ILE A 66 3.92 -14.56 16.63
CA ILE A 66 5.27 -13.96 16.73
C ILE A 66 5.49 -13.31 18.09
N VAL A 67 4.51 -12.56 18.58
CA VAL A 67 4.61 -11.92 19.90
C VAL A 67 4.65 -12.95 21.02
N ARG A 68 3.85 -14.03 20.95
CA ARG A 68 3.91 -15.14 21.93
C ARG A 68 5.27 -15.84 21.94
N ALA A 69 5.93 -15.95 20.78
CA ALA A 69 7.23 -16.59 20.66
C ALA A 69 8.36 -15.82 21.37
N LYS A 70 8.17 -14.54 21.70
CA LYS A 70 9.13 -13.76 22.52
C LYS A 70 9.23 -14.29 23.97
N GLY A 71 8.23 -15.03 24.43
CA GLY A 71 8.23 -15.68 25.74
C GLY A 71 7.74 -14.80 26.90
N GLU A 72 7.77 -15.38 28.09
CA GLU A 72 7.18 -14.78 29.30
C GLU A 72 8.04 -13.67 29.90
N ALA A 73 9.35 -13.69 29.70
CA ALA A 73 10.27 -12.67 30.19
C ALA A 73 10.22 -11.35 29.39
N ALA A 74 9.69 -11.38 28.16
CA ALA A 74 9.63 -10.21 27.30
C ALA A 74 8.76 -9.10 27.90
N LEU A 75 9.24 -7.86 27.81
CA LEU A 75 8.51 -6.68 28.24
C LEU A 75 7.34 -6.38 27.30
N LEU A 76 6.35 -5.62 27.78
CA LEU A 76 5.23 -5.16 26.96
C LEU A 76 5.72 -4.33 25.75
N SER A 77 6.72 -3.46 25.95
CA SER A 77 7.30 -2.66 24.87
C SER A 77 7.90 -3.52 23.76
N GLU A 78 8.69 -4.53 24.11
CA GLU A 78 9.28 -5.48 23.16
C GLU A 78 8.20 -6.25 22.37
N CYS A 79 7.10 -6.59 23.05
CA CYS A 79 5.95 -7.22 22.42
C CYS A 79 5.26 -6.28 21.42
N ILE A 80 5.12 -4.99 21.77
CA ILE A 80 4.53 -3.97 20.90
C ILE A 80 5.43 -3.74 19.68
N ASP A 81 6.74 -3.59 19.87
CA ASP A 81 7.70 -3.38 18.78
C ASP A 81 7.69 -4.54 17.79
N ALA A 82 7.74 -5.78 18.28
CA ALA A 82 7.65 -6.97 17.44
C ALA A 82 6.32 -7.07 16.69
N ALA A 83 5.23 -6.65 17.32
CA ALA A 83 3.92 -6.65 16.70
C ALA A 83 3.86 -5.62 15.56
N MET A 84 4.36 -4.40 15.79
CA MET A 84 4.41 -3.33 14.79
C MET A 84 5.33 -3.69 13.61
N GLU A 85 6.48 -4.32 13.89
CA GLU A 85 7.39 -4.82 12.85
C GLU A 85 6.69 -5.85 11.96
N GLU A 86 5.96 -6.80 12.56
CA GLU A 86 5.25 -7.84 11.82
C GLU A 86 4.06 -7.27 11.02
N GLU A 87 3.28 -6.33 11.56
CA GLU A 87 2.22 -5.64 10.80
C GLU A 87 2.80 -4.91 9.58
N SER A 88 3.94 -4.24 9.76
CA SER A 88 4.65 -3.56 8.66
C SER A 88 5.13 -4.56 7.60
N ALA A 89 5.64 -5.72 8.01
CA ALA A 89 6.05 -6.79 7.10
C ALA A 89 4.87 -7.36 6.29
N ILE A 90 3.71 -7.55 6.93
CA ILE A 90 2.46 -8.01 6.28
C ILE A 90 2.01 -6.99 5.23
N LEU A 91 1.97 -5.70 5.57
CA LEU A 91 1.58 -4.64 4.65
C LEU A 91 2.54 -4.58 3.44
N SER A 92 3.85 -4.64 3.69
CA SER A 92 4.88 -4.67 2.64
C SER A 92 4.76 -5.90 1.73
N ALA A 93 4.46 -7.07 2.27
CA ALA A 93 4.28 -8.29 1.48
C ALA A 93 3.02 -8.21 0.61
N LYS A 94 1.94 -7.64 1.15
CA LYS A 94 0.68 -7.42 0.44
C LYS A 94 0.89 -6.52 -0.78
N GLU A 95 1.60 -5.41 -0.64
CA GLU A 95 1.88 -4.48 -1.74
C GLU A 95 2.69 -5.14 -2.88
N ARG A 96 3.69 -5.98 -2.54
CA ARG A 96 4.47 -6.73 -3.54
C ARG A 96 3.66 -7.82 -4.24
N GLY A 97 2.73 -8.47 -3.53
CA GLY A 97 1.85 -9.50 -4.09
C GLY A 97 0.88 -8.99 -5.16
N PHE A 98 0.55 -7.70 -5.16
CA PHE A 98 -0.25 -7.06 -6.21
C PHE A 98 0.58 -6.53 -7.40
N ALA A 99 1.91 -6.56 -7.30
CA ALA A 99 2.83 -6.02 -8.31
C ALA A 99 3.51 -7.08 -9.19
N ALA A 100 3.19 -8.37 -9.01
CA ALA A 100 3.68 -9.41 -9.91
C ALA A 100 2.77 -9.49 -11.15
N PRO A 101 3.18 -8.99 -12.35
CA PRO A 101 2.58 -9.51 -13.56
C PRO A 101 2.86 -11.01 -13.57
N ARG A 102 1.82 -11.81 -13.66
CA ARG A 102 1.92 -13.22 -14.04
C ARG A 102 2.70 -13.26 -15.36
N SER A 103 4.00 -13.52 -15.30
CA SER A 103 4.74 -13.96 -16.46
C SER A 103 4.12 -15.28 -16.89
N HIS A 104 3.30 -15.19 -17.93
CA HIS A 104 2.76 -16.33 -18.64
C HIS A 104 3.87 -17.35 -18.86
N ALA A 105 3.66 -18.56 -18.35
CA ALA A 105 4.34 -19.74 -18.84
C ALA A 105 4.10 -19.80 -20.36
N GLY A 106 5.17 -19.65 -21.12
CA GLY A 106 5.12 -19.74 -22.57
C GLY A 106 6.47 -19.41 -23.18
N SER A 107 7.29 -20.43 -23.42
CA SER A 107 7.73 -20.75 -24.78
C SER A 107 8.70 -21.94 -24.72
N ARG A 108 8.17 -23.16 -24.93
CA ARG A 108 8.96 -24.22 -25.53
C ARG A 108 8.56 -24.28 -27.00
N ASP A 109 9.40 -23.63 -27.78
CA ASP A 109 9.57 -23.75 -29.22
C ASP A 109 9.40 -25.20 -29.69
N LYS A 110 8.48 -25.43 -30.64
CA LYS A 110 8.57 -26.52 -31.64
C LYS A 110 7.46 -26.41 -32.70
N GLY A 111 7.88 -26.05 -33.92
CA GLY A 111 7.40 -26.68 -35.16
C GLY A 111 6.49 -25.86 -36.07
N PRO A 112 6.81 -25.74 -37.38
CA PRO A 112 5.92 -25.16 -38.38
C PRO A 112 5.01 -26.24 -38.99
N GLY A 113 3.70 -26.06 -38.89
CA GLY A 113 2.70 -26.95 -39.49
C GLY A 113 1.61 -26.14 -40.18
N ARG A 114 1.55 -26.27 -41.52
CA ARG A 114 0.52 -25.72 -42.39
C ARG A 114 -0.86 -26.33 -42.07
N GLY A 115 -1.91 -25.53 -42.16
CA GLY A 115 -3.29 -26.02 -42.16
C GLY A 115 -4.30 -24.89 -42.26
N SER A 116 -4.79 -24.63 -43.47
CA SER A 116 -5.98 -23.83 -43.74
C SER A 116 -7.20 -24.49 -43.08
N GLY A 117 -8.03 -23.70 -42.41
CA GLY A 117 -9.29 -24.15 -41.83
C GLY A 117 -10.11 -22.97 -41.37
N VAL A 118 -10.90 -22.42 -42.30
CA VAL A 118 -11.94 -21.44 -42.00
C VAL A 118 -13.01 -22.13 -41.16
N SER A 119 -13.34 -21.60 -39.99
CA SER A 119 -14.62 -21.89 -39.33
C SER A 119 -15.10 -20.62 -38.64
N PHE A 120 -15.99 -19.96 -39.36
CA PHE A 120 -17.03 -19.11 -38.81
C PHE A 120 -17.87 -19.96 -37.86
N ASP A 121 -18.07 -19.50 -36.62
CA ASP A 121 -19.30 -19.77 -35.89
C ASP A 121 -19.66 -18.55 -35.04
N ASN A 122 -20.52 -17.72 -35.63
CA ASN A 122 -21.45 -16.88 -34.91
C ASN A 122 -22.41 -17.79 -34.14
N ASN A 123 -22.70 -17.50 -32.86
CA ASN A 123 -23.99 -16.96 -32.45
C ASN A 123 -24.14 -16.94 -30.91
N THR A 124 -24.09 -15.72 -30.36
CA THR A 124 -25.09 -15.12 -29.46
C THR A 124 -25.87 -16.03 -28.51
N ARG A 125 -25.72 -15.80 -27.20
CA ARG A 125 -26.87 -15.71 -26.27
C ARG A 125 -26.71 -14.58 -25.24
N HIS A 126 -27.45 -13.50 -25.51
CA HIS A 126 -28.27 -12.67 -24.61
C HIS A 126 -27.64 -11.95 -23.41
N ALA A 127 -27.61 -10.63 -23.57
CA ALA A 127 -27.52 -9.62 -22.53
C ALA A 127 -28.78 -9.57 -21.65
N HIS A 128 -28.60 -9.28 -20.36
CA HIS A 128 -29.55 -8.55 -19.53
C HIS A 128 -28.77 -7.65 -18.57
N VAL A 129 -28.58 -6.39 -18.95
CA VAL A 129 -28.21 -5.29 -18.05
C VAL A 129 -29.32 -4.26 -18.16
N VAL A 130 -30.11 -4.11 -17.10
CA VAL A 130 -31.04 -2.99 -16.94
C VAL A 130 -30.76 -2.35 -15.58
N LYS A 131 -29.96 -1.28 -15.66
CA LYS A 131 -30.23 0.10 -15.23
C LYS A 131 -30.96 0.41 -13.91
N GLU A 132 -30.35 1.42 -13.26
CA GLU A 132 -30.92 2.57 -12.53
C GLU A 132 -31.45 2.30 -11.10
N GLY A 133 -31.13 3.09 -10.07
CA GLY A 133 -30.33 4.30 -9.98
C GLY A 133 -30.46 4.96 -8.59
N VAL A 134 -29.49 5.83 -8.30
CA VAL A 134 -29.52 7.02 -7.40
C VAL A 134 -29.62 6.80 -5.88
N ALA A 135 -28.54 7.09 -5.17
CA ALA A 135 -28.39 8.35 -4.41
C ALA A 135 -27.21 8.28 -3.42
N ARG A 136 -26.68 9.47 -3.11
CA ARG A 136 -25.80 9.82 -1.98
C ARG A 136 -24.31 9.63 -2.20
N GLU A 137 -23.45 10.55 -1.80
CA GLU A 137 -23.51 11.98 -1.49
C GLU A 137 -22.03 12.35 -1.38
N HIS A 138 -21.69 13.60 -1.69
CA HIS A 138 -20.32 14.06 -1.82
C HIS A 138 -19.54 13.88 -0.51
N ALA A 139 -18.61 12.93 -0.49
CA ALA A 139 -17.54 12.93 0.48
C ALA A 139 -16.57 14.07 0.14
N VAL A 140 -16.74 15.15 0.91
CA VAL A 140 -15.72 16.15 1.19
C VAL A 140 -14.47 15.41 1.68
N MET A 141 -13.48 15.21 0.81
CA MET A 141 -12.10 14.95 1.23
C MET A 141 -11.27 16.15 0.81
N GLY A 142 -10.86 16.90 1.82
CA GLY A 142 -10.06 18.10 1.70
C GLY A 142 -8.71 17.85 1.03
N SER A 143 -8.29 18.90 0.33
CA SER A 143 -6.96 19.24 -0.16
C SER A 143 -5.81 18.45 0.45
N MET A 144 -5.23 17.57 -0.36
CA MET A 144 -3.78 17.31 -0.38
C MET A 144 -3.30 17.26 -1.84
N SER A 145 -3.73 18.18 -2.69
CA SER A 145 -3.45 18.13 -4.14
C SER A 145 -2.96 19.43 -4.76
N ASP A 146 -2.69 20.47 -3.96
CA ASP A 146 -2.48 21.81 -4.52
C ASP A 146 -1.08 22.03 -5.11
N ASN A 147 -0.13 21.10 -4.90
CA ASN A 147 1.23 21.19 -5.45
C ASN A 147 1.68 20.02 -6.33
N ILE A 148 0.80 19.06 -6.62
CA ILE A 148 1.19 17.92 -7.46
C ILE A 148 0.98 18.25 -8.95
N LYS A 149 2.09 18.35 -9.69
CA LYS A 149 2.11 18.69 -11.12
C LYS A 149 2.07 17.42 -11.97
N CYS A 150 1.16 17.38 -12.94
CA CYS A 150 1.07 16.29 -13.89
C CYS A 150 2.25 16.31 -14.86
N HIS A 151 3.10 15.29 -14.86
CA HIS A 151 4.22 15.20 -15.81
C HIS A 151 3.79 15.03 -17.27
N ALA A 152 2.55 14.61 -17.53
CA ALA A 152 2.04 14.43 -18.90
C ALA A 152 1.49 15.72 -19.52
N CYS A 153 0.94 16.65 -18.74
CA CYS A 153 0.30 17.86 -19.27
C CYS A 153 0.70 19.17 -18.59
N GLY A 154 1.51 19.11 -17.52
CA GLY A 154 1.98 20.27 -16.77
C GLY A 154 0.96 20.91 -15.83
N ALA A 155 -0.30 20.47 -15.81
CA ALA A 155 -1.33 21.04 -14.92
C ALA A 155 -1.22 20.48 -13.48
N ILE A 156 -1.60 21.32 -12.51
CA ILE A 156 -1.64 20.95 -11.08
C ILE A 156 -2.97 20.27 -10.71
N GLY A 157 -2.99 19.56 -9.58
CA GLY A 157 -4.20 18.92 -9.04
C GLY A 157 -4.42 17.47 -9.48
N HIS A 158 -3.53 16.89 -10.30
CA HIS A 158 -3.54 15.46 -10.63
C HIS A 158 -2.16 14.95 -11.07
N ILE A 159 -1.96 13.64 -11.01
CA ILE A 159 -0.76 12.94 -11.52
C ILE A 159 -1.04 12.27 -12.87
N SER A 160 0.02 11.96 -13.64
CA SER A 160 -0.05 11.45 -15.02
C SER A 160 -0.98 10.26 -15.23
N ARG A 161 -1.18 9.41 -14.21
CA ARG A 161 -2.11 8.27 -14.24
C ARG A 161 -3.59 8.68 -14.31
N PHE A 162 -3.95 9.86 -13.80
CA PHE A 162 -5.32 10.40 -13.81
C PHE A 162 -5.49 11.53 -14.85
N CYS A 163 -4.54 11.67 -15.77
CA CYS A 163 -4.59 12.71 -16.78
C CYS A 163 -5.66 12.40 -17.84
N LYS A 164 -6.75 13.16 -17.85
CA LYS A 164 -7.82 13.04 -18.85
C LYS A 164 -7.36 13.32 -20.28
N LYS A 165 -6.20 13.98 -20.48
CA LYS A 165 -5.61 14.24 -21.81
C LYS A 165 -4.88 13.04 -22.42
N LYS A 166 -4.66 11.94 -21.67
CA LYS A 166 -3.90 10.77 -22.16
C LYS A 166 -4.68 9.87 -23.13
N ASN A 167 -5.93 10.20 -23.48
CA ASN A 167 -6.74 9.40 -24.39
C ASN A 167 -6.89 10.00 -25.80
N ARG A 168 -5.83 10.63 -26.33
CA ARG A 168 -5.70 10.82 -27.78
C ARG A 168 -4.54 9.96 -28.28
N PRO A 169 -4.79 8.90 -29.07
CA PRO A 169 -3.72 8.21 -29.76
C PRO A 169 -3.09 9.19 -30.76
N ALA A 170 -1.81 9.51 -30.55
CA ALA A 170 -1.03 10.29 -31.49
C ALA A 170 -0.58 9.39 -32.66
N TRP A 171 -1.51 9.02 -33.53
CA TRP A 171 -1.20 8.47 -34.87
C TRP A 171 -2.28 8.91 -35.86
N ARG A 172 -1.81 9.56 -36.95
CA ARG A 172 -2.51 10.30 -38.03
C ARG A 172 -2.98 11.71 -37.66
N GLU A 173 -2.30 12.73 -38.19
CA GLU A 173 -2.59 13.20 -39.54
C GLU A 173 -1.45 14.06 -40.10
N SER A 174 -1.13 13.79 -41.37
CA SER A 174 -0.13 14.44 -42.19
C SER A 174 -0.71 15.71 -42.85
N GLY A 175 0.14 16.71 -43.10
CA GLY A 175 0.13 17.39 -44.40
C GLY A 175 0.06 18.93 -44.43
N ASN A 176 1.16 19.51 -44.93
CA ASN A 176 1.25 20.69 -45.82
C ASN A 176 1.01 22.08 -45.19
N THR A 177 1.81 23.14 -45.39
CA THR A 177 2.50 23.66 -46.60
C THR A 177 3.61 24.68 -46.25
N GLY A 178 4.69 24.71 -47.04
CA GLY A 178 5.52 25.89 -47.42
C GLY A 178 6.37 26.56 -46.32
N ASN A 179 7.54 27.17 -46.56
CA ASN A 179 8.31 27.52 -47.76
C ASN A 179 9.77 27.82 -47.31
N GLY A 180 10.71 28.02 -48.24
CA GLY A 180 12.18 28.14 -48.07
C GLY A 180 12.72 29.06 -46.95
N GLU A 181 13.98 28.96 -46.51
CA GLU A 181 15.22 29.43 -47.17
C GLU A 181 16.44 28.70 -46.54
N ARG A 182 17.32 28.02 -47.29
CA ARG A 182 18.60 28.45 -47.91
C ARG A 182 19.60 29.20 -47.00
N GLY A 183 20.70 28.52 -46.64
CA GLY A 183 21.97 29.10 -46.16
C GLY A 183 22.77 28.09 -45.32
N GLN A 184 23.63 27.24 -45.91
CA GLN A 184 25.06 27.45 -46.24
C GLN A 184 26.04 27.55 -45.05
N GLY A 185 27.03 26.65 -45.06
CA GLY A 185 28.35 26.77 -44.40
C GLY A 185 28.44 26.20 -42.98
N SER A 186 29.48 25.52 -42.52
CA SER A 186 30.77 25.11 -43.09
C SER A 186 31.38 24.02 -42.19
N SER A 187 32.28 23.26 -42.79
CA SER A 187 33.12 22.11 -42.37
C SER A 187 33.74 22.05 -40.96
N PRO A 188 34.30 20.87 -40.58
CA PRO A 188 34.64 20.47 -39.21
C PRO A 188 36.10 20.77 -38.83
N THR A 189 36.38 20.93 -37.53
CA THR A 189 37.76 21.02 -37.02
C THR A 189 38.03 19.94 -35.99
N VAL A 190 38.88 19.03 -36.40
CA VAL A 190 39.57 17.97 -35.66
C VAL A 190 40.59 18.60 -34.71
N ASN A 191 40.77 18.03 -33.52
CA ASN A 191 41.91 18.33 -32.66
C ASN A 191 42.48 17.01 -32.10
N PRO A 192 43.72 16.62 -32.42
CA PRO A 192 44.36 15.46 -31.83
C PRO A 192 45.16 15.84 -30.56
N THR A 193 44.91 15.12 -29.48
CA THR A 193 45.79 15.02 -28.31
C THR A 193 47.05 14.21 -28.62
N PRO A 194 48.26 14.64 -28.22
CA PRO A 194 49.39 13.74 -28.08
C PRO A 194 49.43 13.14 -26.66
N ARG A 195 49.60 11.83 -26.58
CA ARG A 195 50.01 11.10 -25.37
C ARG A 195 51.38 10.47 -25.64
N TYR A 196 52.31 10.78 -24.72
CA TYR A 196 53.67 10.25 -24.51
C TYR A 196 54.73 10.56 -25.55
#